data_AF-A0A4R0JTA7-F1
#
_entry.id   AF-A0A4R0JTA7-F1
#
_cell.length_a   1.000
_cell.length_b   1.000
_cell.length_c   1.000
_cell.angle_alpha   90.00
_cell.angle_beta   90.00
_cell.angle_gamma   90.00
#
_symmetry.space_group_name_H-M   'P 1'
#
loop_
_entity.id
_entity.type
_entity.pdbx_description
1 polymer ?
#
loop_
_entity_poly.entity_id
_entity_poly.type
_entity_poly.pdbx_seq_one_letter_code
_entity_poly.pdbx_strand_id
1 'polypeptide(L)'
;MLIDCDACVMKGPGCQDCVVTVVLGFSAERSGTLRIDDDERAALDVLAESGLVPPLRLVHAVSSIEPDAAAPTPDGEGETAVGSG
;
A
#
# COMPACT_ATOMS: atom_id res chain seq x y z
N MET A 1 25.61 -17.10 10.28
CA MET A 1 24.15 -17.00 10.50
C MET A 1 23.48 -16.95 9.13
N LEU A 2 22.39 -17.69 8.94
CA LEU A 2 21.64 -17.74 7.68
C LEU A 2 20.22 -17.22 7.93
N ILE A 3 19.72 -16.35 7.05
CA ILE A 3 18.36 -15.82 7.09
C ILE A 3 17.61 -16.38 5.89
N ASP A 4 16.51 -17.09 6.14
CA ASP A 4 15.63 -17.63 5.11
C ASP A 4 14.42 -16.69 4.94
N CYS A 5 14.47 -15.85 3.90
CA CYS A 5 13.39 -14.93 3.57
C CYS A 5 12.16 -15.65 3.01
N ASP A 6 12.29 -16.88 2.48
CA ASP A 6 11.18 -17.63 1.90
C ASP A 6 10.32 -18.33 2.97
N ALA A 7 10.94 -18.75 4.07
CA ALA A 7 10.23 -19.29 5.24
C ALA A 7 9.77 -18.22 6.25
N CYS A 8 10.03 -16.94 6.00
CA CYS A 8 9.73 -15.87 6.93
C CYS A 8 8.21 -15.60 7.03
N VAL A 9 7.63 -15.79 8.22
CA VAL A 9 6.19 -15.56 8.47
C VAL A 9 5.75 -14.10 8.30
N MET A 10 6.70 -13.16 8.35
CA MET A 10 6.48 -11.72 8.12
C MET A 10 6.80 -11.30 6.67
N LYS A 11 7.08 -12.24 5.76
CA LYS A 11 7.40 -11.96 4.35
C LYS A 11 6.27 -11.17 3.71
N GLY A 12 6.56 -9.94 3.29
CA GLY A 12 5.58 -8.96 2.85
C GLY A 12 5.37 -7.87 3.91
N PRO A 13 4.51 -8.07 4.92
CA PRO A 13 4.09 -7.01 5.83
C PRO A 13 5.23 -6.43 6.69
N GLY A 14 6.24 -7.23 7.06
CA GLY A 14 7.40 -6.77 7.84
C GLY A 14 8.65 -6.51 7.01
N CYS A 15 8.58 -6.56 5.68
CA CYS A 15 9.77 -6.40 4.85
C CYS A 15 10.27 -4.95 4.76
N GLN A 16 9.42 -3.95 5.00
CA GLN A 16 9.79 -2.54 4.82
C GLN A 16 10.79 -2.04 5.87
N ASP A 17 10.74 -2.58 7.09
CA ASP A 17 11.60 -2.24 8.23
C ASP A 17 12.50 -3.41 8.67
N CYS A 18 12.54 -4.49 7.89
CA CYS A 18 13.39 -5.65 8.16
C CYS A 18 14.88 -5.29 8.13
N VAL A 19 15.68 -5.89 9.03
CA VAL A 19 17.15 -5.74 9.06
C VAL A 19 17.80 -6.10 7.72
N VAL A 20 17.26 -7.07 6.97
CA VAL A 20 17.76 -7.45 5.63
C VAL A 20 17.60 -6.28 4.66
N THR A 21 16.46 -5.60 4.69
CA THR A 21 16.15 -4.42 3.86
C THR A 21 17.08 -3.26 4.20
N VAL A 22 17.32 -3.00 5.49
CA VAL A 22 18.22 -1.94 5.95
C VAL A 22 19.67 -2.22 5.55
N VAL A 23 20.16 -3.44 5.80
CA VAL A 23 21.55 -3.82 5.50
C VAL A 23 21.84 -3.86 4.00
N LEU A 24 20.89 -4.36 3.18
CA LEU A 24 21.02 -4.37 1.72
C LEU A 24 20.65 -3.03 1.07
N GLY A 25 20.15 -2.07 1.85
CA GLY A 25 19.86 -0.71 1.39
C GLY A 25 18.64 -0.59 0.47
N PHE A 26 17.64 -1.46 0.62
CA PHE A 26 16.34 -1.36 -0.08
C PHE A 26 15.36 -0.38 0.61
N SER A 27 15.78 0.27 1.69
CA SER A 27 14.99 1.25 2.44
C SER A 27 14.66 2.50 1.61
N ALA A 28 13.61 3.23 2.04
CA ALA A 28 13.01 4.39 1.37
C ALA A 28 14.00 5.50 0.94
N GLU A 29 15.21 5.50 1.46
CA GLU A 29 16.31 6.42 1.12
C GLU A 29 16.85 6.18 -0.30
N ARG A 30 16.61 5.00 -0.88
CA ARG A 30 16.84 4.71 -2.32
C ARG A 30 15.59 4.93 -3.18
N SER A 31 14.50 5.44 -2.59
CA SER A 31 13.25 5.83 -3.29
C SER A 31 13.41 7.20 -3.95
N GLY A 32 14.41 7.31 -4.83
CA GLY A 32 14.38 8.33 -5.87
C GLY A 32 13.28 8.01 -6.87
N THR A 33 12.92 8.97 -7.72
CA THR A 33 12.02 8.68 -8.85
C THR A 33 12.72 7.71 -9.81
N LEU A 34 12.33 6.44 -9.79
CA LEU A 34 12.74 5.47 -10.79
C LEU A 34 12.03 5.84 -12.09
N ARG A 35 12.80 6.23 -13.10
CA ARG A 35 12.30 6.46 -14.45
C ARG A 35 12.47 5.17 -15.24
N ILE A 36 11.38 4.72 -15.84
CA ILE A 36 11.35 3.62 -16.79
C ILE A 36 10.73 4.21 -18.06
N ASP A 37 11.48 4.21 -19.16
CA ASP A 37 10.95 4.58 -20.47
C ASP A 37 10.28 3.38 -21.19
N ASP A 38 9.75 3.63 -22.39
CA ASP A 38 9.00 2.61 -23.13
C ASP A 38 9.89 1.44 -23.58
N ASP A 39 11.16 1.69 -23.91
CA ASP A 39 12.10 0.67 -24.34
C ASP A 39 12.52 -0.21 -23.15
N GLU A 40 12.79 0.42 -21.99
CA GLU A 40 13.08 -0.28 -20.74
C GLU A 40 11.88 -1.11 -20.28
N ARG A 41 10.66 -0.59 -20.41
CA ARG A 41 9.43 -1.33 -20.12
C ARG A 41 9.30 -2.56 -21.02
N ALA A 42 9.51 -2.40 -22.33
CA ALA A 42 9.44 -3.51 -23.28
C ALA A 42 10.48 -4.60 -22.96
N ALA A 43 11.69 -4.20 -22.56
CA ALA A 43 12.71 -5.13 -22.12
C ALA A 43 12.28 -5.92 -20.86
N LEU A 44 11.69 -5.25 -19.87
CA LEU A 44 11.18 -5.89 -18.66
C LEU A 44 10.03 -6.86 -18.96
N ASP A 45 9.17 -6.54 -19.93
CA ASP A 45 8.09 -7.43 -20.37
C ASP A 45 8.65 -8.73 -20.97
N VAL A 46 9.67 -8.67 -21.84
CA VAL A 46 10.34 -9.86 -22.40
C VAL A 46 10.98 -10.73 -21.31
N LEU A 47 11.62 -10.09 -20.32
CA LEU A 47 12.19 -10.81 -19.18
C LEU A 47 11.11 -11.49 -18.32
N ALA A 48 9.94 -10.86 -18.19
CA ALA A 48 8.82 -11.42 -17.45
C ALA A 48 8.17 -12.58 -18.20
N GLU A 49 7.96 -12.45 -19.51
CA GLU A 49 7.43 -13.51 -20.37
C GLU A 49 8.32 -14.75 -20.40
N SER A 50 9.64 -14.55 -20.30
CA SER A 50 10.63 -15.64 -20.19
C SER A 50 10.78 -16.21 -18.77
N GLY A 51 10.14 -15.62 -17.77
CA GLY A 51 10.18 -16.07 -16.37
C GLY A 51 11.46 -15.70 -15.60
N LEU A 52 12.26 -14.76 -16.14
CA LEU A 52 13.49 -14.29 -15.49
C LEU A 52 13.22 -13.25 -14.40
N VAL A 53 12.12 -12.51 -14.52
CA VAL A 53 11.68 -11.53 -13.52
C VAL A 53 10.16 -11.59 -13.32
N PRO A 54 9.63 -11.13 -12.17
CA PRO A 54 8.20 -10.91 -12.02
C PRO A 54 7.67 -9.82 -12.98
N PRO A 55 6.40 -9.90 -13.44
CA PRO A 55 5.79 -8.85 -14.26
C PRO A 55 5.76 -7.49 -13.56
N LEU A 56 5.88 -6.41 -14.33
CA LEU A 56 5.83 -5.05 -13.81
C LEU A 56 4.42 -4.72 -13.28
N ARG A 57 4.30 -4.44 -11.97
CA ARG A 57 3.02 -4.15 -11.28
C ARG A 57 2.93 -2.69 -10.85
N LEU A 58 2.95 -1.77 -11.81
CA LEU A 58 2.77 -0.35 -11.52
C LEU A 58 1.32 -0.10 -11.08
N VAL A 59 1.15 0.43 -9.86
CA VAL A 59 -0.13 0.90 -9.34
C VAL A 59 -0.03 2.38 -9.06
N HIS A 60 -1.02 3.15 -9.52
CA HIS A 60 -1.13 4.57 -9.18
C HIS A 60 -1.88 4.72 -7.87
N ALA A 61 -1.32 5.49 -6.95
CA ALA A 61 -2.07 5.92 -5.78
C ALA A 61 -3.22 6.81 -6.25
N VAL A 62 -4.45 6.36 -6.04
CA VAL A 62 -5.64 7.21 -6.16
C VAL A 62 -5.77 7.94 -4.83
N SER A 63 -6.02 9.26 -4.86
CA SER A 63 -6.34 10.01 -3.64
C SER A 63 -7.51 9.32 -2.94
N SER A 64 -7.33 9.01 -1.66
CA SER A 64 -8.22 8.18 -0.85
C SER A 64 -9.70 8.49 -1.06
N ILE A 65 -10.53 7.45 -1.10
CA ILE A 65 -11.99 7.59 -0.99
C ILE A 65 -12.28 8.14 0.41
N GLU A 66 -12.75 9.38 0.50
CA GLU A 66 -13.35 9.88 1.75
C GLU A 66 -14.62 9.07 1.99
N PRO A 67 -14.75 8.31 3.08
CA PRO A 67 -15.98 7.62 3.39
C PRO A 67 -17.08 8.69 3.57
N ASP A 68 -18.16 8.54 2.82
CA ASP A 68 -19.35 9.40 2.89
C ASP A 68 -19.89 9.44 4.33
N ALA A 69 -19.48 10.46 5.08
CA ALA A 69 -19.92 10.70 6.46
C ALA A 69 -21.31 11.36 6.52
N ALA A 70 -22.04 11.42 5.40
CA ALA A 70 -23.34 12.07 5.29
C ALA A 70 -24.49 11.07 5.09
N ALA A 71 -24.44 9.89 5.72
CA ALA A 71 -25.67 9.15 5.96
C ALA A 71 -26.52 9.93 7.00
N PRO A 72 -27.70 10.46 6.64
CA PRO A 72 -28.55 11.17 7.61
C PRO A 72 -29.05 10.18 8.68
N THR A 73 -28.76 10.47 9.94
CA THR A 73 -29.34 9.75 11.08
C THR A 73 -30.82 10.11 11.20
N PRO A 74 -31.77 9.15 11.14
CA PRO A 74 -33.15 9.43 11.45
C PRO A 74 -33.40 9.53 12.97
N ASP A 75 -33.98 10.68 13.35
CA ASP A 75 -34.95 10.94 14.43
C ASP A 75 -34.52 11.03 15.91
N GLY A 76 -35.07 12.05 16.59
CA GLY A 76 -35.18 12.07 18.06
C GLY A 76 -35.58 13.39 18.75
N GLU A 77 -36.47 14.23 18.22
CA GLU A 77 -37.05 15.36 18.99
C GLU A 77 -38.18 14.85 19.90
N GLY A 78 -37.86 14.62 21.18
CA GLY A 78 -38.82 14.37 22.25
C GLY A 78 -39.01 15.62 23.11
N GLU A 79 -39.96 16.47 22.74
CA GLU A 79 -40.41 17.62 23.53
C GLU A 79 -41.24 17.12 24.73
N THR A 80 -40.70 17.24 25.96
CA THR A 80 -41.49 17.03 27.18
C THR A 80 -41.72 18.35 27.90
N ALA A 81 -43.00 18.71 27.99
CA ALA A 81 -43.54 19.83 28.73
C ALA A 81 -43.17 19.80 30.22
N VAL A 82 -42.86 20.97 30.79
CA VAL A 82 -42.97 21.22 32.23
C VAL A 82 -43.87 22.43 32.46
N GLY A 83 -45.02 22.18 33.10
CA GLY A 83 -45.97 23.20 33.52
C GLY A 83 -45.50 23.89 34.81
N SER A 84 -45.57 25.21 34.84
CA SER A 84 -45.37 26.01 36.05
C SER A 84 -46.70 26.19 36.77
N GLY A 85 -46.73 25.84 38.05
CA GLY A 85 -47.68 26.37 39.03
C GLY A 85 -47.29 27.75 39.53
#